data_AF-A0A4U3AIT6-F1
#
_entry.id   AF-A0A4U3AIT6-F1
#
_cell.length_a   1.000
_cell.length_b   1.000
_cell.length_c   1.000
_cell.angle_alpha   90.00
_cell.angle_beta   90.00
_cell.angle_gamma   90.00
#
_symmetry.space_group_name_H-M   'P 1'
#
loop_
_entity.id
_entity.type
_entity.pdbx_description
1 polymer ?
#
loop_
_entity_poly.entity_id
_entity_poly.type
_entity_poly.pdbx_seq_one_letter_code
_entity_poly.pdbx_strand_id
1 'polypeptide(L)'
;EESYLTSKRFMKDKNFWNEKFSKLPIVKRKNEVDCVKANRKTYSLTNNQSDEIKQFATGINVSVYAFFVALYYIYLNKVNGQDDLIIGMPVLNRAGKNEKNIVGMLTSTMPFRHTVDSEMTVLDFIKGINRELVRCYYHQKYPYDVLVKDLELKKKGYGDLFDTCINYYNTKLPTEINGTPIENEEFYNRNQIYSIQLIIREWSRLGGFNL
;
A
#
# COMPACT_ATOMS: atom_id res chain seq x y z
N GLU A 1 -5.66 0.26 -22.66
CA GLU A 1 -5.88 -0.80 -21.66
C GLU A 1 -5.94 -2.19 -22.31
N GLU A 2 -6.73 -2.36 -23.38
CA GLU A 2 -6.82 -3.61 -24.14
C GLU A 2 -5.48 -4.19 -24.61
N SER A 3 -4.56 -3.35 -25.08
CA SER A 3 -3.23 -3.80 -25.53
C SER A 3 -2.37 -4.42 -24.44
N TYR A 4 -2.61 -4.09 -23.16
CA TYR A 4 -1.92 -4.74 -22.04
C TYR A 4 -2.51 -6.13 -21.80
N LEU A 5 -3.83 -6.27 -21.76
CA LEU A 5 -4.53 -7.51 -21.43
C LEU A 5 -4.20 -8.66 -22.40
N THR A 6 -3.85 -8.35 -23.65
CA THR A 6 -3.44 -9.33 -24.67
C THR A 6 -1.92 -9.52 -24.78
N SER A 7 -1.12 -8.82 -23.97
CA SER A 7 0.34 -8.82 -24.08
C SER A 7 1.02 -9.98 -23.35
N LYS A 8 2.25 -10.31 -23.77
CA LYS A 8 3.15 -11.22 -23.01
C LYS A 8 3.42 -10.72 -21.59
N ARG A 9 3.38 -9.39 -21.38
CA ARG A 9 3.59 -8.79 -20.07
C ARG A 9 2.46 -9.17 -19.10
N PHE A 10 1.22 -9.12 -19.55
CA PHE A 10 0.07 -9.52 -18.75
C PHE A 10 0.18 -10.97 -18.29
N MET A 11 0.57 -11.90 -19.18
CA MET A 11 0.76 -13.30 -18.79
C MET A 11 1.87 -13.48 -17.76
N LYS A 12 2.97 -12.72 -17.86
CA LYS A 12 4.04 -12.73 -16.85
C LYS A 12 3.54 -12.23 -15.49
N ASP A 13 2.79 -11.14 -15.47
CA ASP A 13 2.24 -10.58 -14.24
C ASP A 13 1.18 -11.51 -13.62
N LYS A 14 0.30 -12.09 -14.45
CA LYS A 14 -0.68 -13.11 -14.05
C LYS A 14 -0.01 -14.30 -13.36
N ASN A 15 1.03 -14.86 -13.95
CA ASN A 15 1.73 -16.03 -13.39
C ASN A 15 2.37 -15.69 -12.04
N PHE A 16 3.06 -14.55 -11.93
CA PHE A 16 3.66 -14.10 -10.67
C PHE A 16 2.64 -14.02 -9.53
N TRP A 17 1.50 -13.37 -9.78
CA TRP A 17 0.47 -13.20 -8.75
C TRP A 17 -0.25 -14.51 -8.38
N ASN A 18 -0.57 -15.34 -9.38
CA ASN A 18 -1.20 -16.65 -9.13
C ASN A 18 -0.26 -17.60 -8.36
N GLU A 19 1.05 -17.56 -8.63
CA GLU A 19 2.04 -18.32 -7.88
C GLU A 19 2.13 -17.83 -6.42
N LYS A 20 2.25 -16.51 -6.22
CA LYS A 20 2.35 -15.88 -4.89
C LYS A 20 1.12 -16.14 -4.00
N PHE A 21 -0.06 -16.27 -4.61
CA PHE A 21 -1.33 -16.54 -3.92
C PHE A 21 -1.87 -17.96 -4.16
N SER A 22 -1.02 -18.89 -4.61
CA SER A 22 -1.39 -20.29 -4.85
C SER A 22 -1.95 -20.98 -3.60
N LYS A 23 -1.40 -20.65 -2.43
CA LYS A 23 -1.91 -21.04 -1.11
C LYS A 23 -2.50 -19.84 -0.41
N LEU A 24 -3.82 -19.73 -0.35
CA LEU A 24 -4.48 -18.63 0.37
C LEU A 24 -4.27 -18.76 1.88
N PRO A 25 -4.25 -17.64 2.64
CA PRO A 25 -4.16 -17.70 4.09
C PRO A 25 -5.31 -18.49 4.69
N ILE A 26 -5.05 -19.18 5.81
CA ILE A 26 -6.05 -20.00 6.50
C ILE A 26 -7.21 -19.14 7.02
N VAL A 27 -6.90 -17.92 7.46
CA VAL A 27 -7.88 -16.98 8.01
C VAL A 27 -8.70 -16.40 6.85
N LYS A 28 -9.95 -16.86 6.75
CA LYS A 28 -10.93 -16.30 5.83
C LYS A 28 -11.44 -14.99 6.42
N ARG A 29 -11.13 -13.88 5.76
CA ARG A 29 -11.67 -12.57 6.11
C ARG A 29 -13.03 -12.41 5.43
N LYS A 30 -14.06 -12.13 6.22
CA LYS A 30 -15.41 -11.83 5.70
C LYS A 30 -15.44 -10.37 5.24
N ASN A 31 -15.97 -10.13 4.04
CA ASN A 31 -16.14 -8.80 3.46
C ASN A 31 -17.45 -8.12 3.84
N GLU A 32 -18.13 -8.59 4.89
CA GLU A 32 -19.35 -7.93 5.35
C GLU A 32 -18.94 -6.69 6.16
N VAL A 33 -18.69 -5.60 5.44
CA VAL A 33 -18.60 -4.27 6.03
C VAL A 33 -20.03 -3.83 6.33
N ASP A 34 -20.56 -4.26 7.48
CA ASP A 34 -21.90 -3.85 7.94
C ASP A 34 -21.98 -2.34 8.17
N CYS A 35 -20.84 -1.70 8.41
CA CYS A 35 -20.73 -0.28 8.67
C CYS A 35 -19.39 0.26 8.15
N VAL A 36 -19.45 1.32 7.35
CA VAL A 36 -18.26 2.04 6.88
C VAL A 36 -17.87 3.20 7.80
N LYS A 37 -18.64 3.52 8.85
CA LYS A 37 -18.31 4.65 9.74
C LYS A 37 -16.97 4.41 10.42
N ALA A 38 -16.12 5.43 10.40
CA ALA A 38 -14.81 5.34 11.00
C ALA A 38 -14.37 6.68 11.63
N ASN A 39 -13.31 6.61 12.43
CA ASN A 39 -12.64 7.75 13.04
C ASN A 39 -11.22 7.85 12.49
N ARG A 40 -10.70 9.07 12.38
CA ARG A 40 -9.31 9.35 12.00
C ARG A 40 -8.56 9.94 13.18
N LYS A 41 -7.40 9.37 13.49
CA LYS A 41 -6.38 10.00 14.33
C LYS A 41 -5.21 10.38 13.43
N THR A 42 -4.60 11.52 13.72
CA THR A 42 -3.44 12.02 12.98
C THR A 42 -2.30 12.21 13.96
N TYR A 43 -1.11 11.73 13.61
CA TYR A 43 0.11 11.93 14.38
C TYR A 43 1.15 12.65 13.53
N SER A 44 1.58 13.83 13.97
CA SER A 44 2.61 14.61 13.29
C SER A 44 3.98 14.30 13.90
N LEU A 45 4.90 13.84 13.07
CA LEU A 45 6.30 13.70 13.46
C LEU A 45 7.01 15.05 13.31
N THR A 46 7.92 15.34 14.23
CA THR A 46 8.80 16.51 14.09
C THR A 46 9.71 16.36 12.87
N ASN A 47 10.30 17.46 12.41
CA ASN A 47 11.28 17.43 11.32
C ASN A 47 12.47 16.55 11.69
N ASN A 48 12.99 16.67 12.91
CA ASN A 48 14.11 15.86 13.38
C ASN A 48 13.80 14.36 13.32
N GLN A 49 12.64 13.93 13.85
CA GLN A 49 12.21 12.52 13.77
C GLN A 49 12.04 12.05 12.32
N SER A 50 11.50 12.91 11.44
CA SER A 50 11.30 12.59 10.04
C SER A 50 12.63 12.44 9.30
N ASP A 51 13.59 13.31 9.59
CA ASP A 51 14.93 13.27 9.02
C ASP A 51 15.73 12.07 9.51
N GLU A 52 15.62 11.71 10.80
CA GLU A 52 16.19 10.48 11.35
C GLU A 52 15.66 9.23 10.63
N ILE A 53 14.35 9.15 10.39
CA ILE A 53 13.74 8.05 9.63
C ILE A 53 14.28 8.00 8.20
N LYS A 54 14.37 9.16 7.52
CA LYS A 54 14.89 9.26 6.14
C LYS A 54 16.36 8.85 6.07
N GLN A 55 17.17 9.32 7.01
CA GLN A 55 18.59 8.98 7.11
C GLN A 55 18.79 7.50 7.41
N PHE A 56 18.01 6.93 8.33
CA PHE A 56 18.03 5.50 8.63
C PHE A 56 17.71 4.66 7.40
N ALA A 57 16.58 4.95 6.72
CA ALA A 57 16.17 4.24 5.52
C ALA A 57 17.23 4.33 4.41
N THR A 58 17.79 5.52 4.20
CA THR A 58 18.87 5.76 3.22
C THR A 58 20.14 4.99 3.58
N GLY A 59 20.54 5.00 4.86
CA GLY A 59 21.75 4.34 5.36
C GLY A 59 21.72 2.83 5.20
N ILE A 60 20.54 2.21 5.19
CA ILE A 60 20.37 0.77 4.96
C ILE A 60 19.93 0.44 3.52
N ASN A 61 19.92 1.44 2.63
CA ASN A 61 19.56 1.36 1.21
C ASN A 61 18.14 0.81 0.95
N VAL A 62 17.15 1.33 1.66
CA VAL A 62 15.73 1.02 1.45
C VAL A 62 14.91 2.30 1.27
N SER A 63 13.71 2.16 0.70
CA SER A 63 12.78 3.29 0.64
C SER A 63 12.17 3.58 2.02
N VAL A 64 11.86 4.86 2.29
CA VAL A 64 11.08 5.28 3.47
C VAL A 64 9.75 4.52 3.53
N TYR A 65 9.14 4.25 2.38
CA TYR A 65 7.91 3.49 2.34
C TYR A 65 8.10 2.04 2.81
N ALA A 66 9.18 1.37 2.41
CA ALA A 66 9.49 0.02 2.90
C ALA A 66 9.68 -0.02 4.42
N PHE A 67 10.28 1.03 5.01
CA PHE A 67 10.36 1.18 6.46
C PHE A 67 8.98 1.21 7.11
N PHE A 68 8.06 2.05 6.64
CA PHE A 68 6.70 2.12 7.19
C PHE A 68 5.89 0.85 6.95
N VAL A 69 6.02 0.21 5.79
CA VAL A 69 5.39 -1.08 5.50
C VAL A 69 5.88 -2.13 6.50
N ALA A 70 7.19 -2.21 6.75
CA ALA A 70 7.76 -3.16 7.71
C ALA A 70 7.23 -2.93 9.13
N LEU A 71 7.21 -1.68 9.60
CA LEU A 71 6.61 -1.33 10.89
C LEU A 71 5.14 -1.71 10.96
N TYR A 72 4.40 -1.55 9.88
CA TYR A 72 2.99 -1.91 9.83
C TYR A 72 2.77 -3.42 9.95
N TYR A 73 3.59 -4.23 9.27
CA TYR A 73 3.57 -5.69 9.44
C TYR A 73 3.90 -6.11 10.87
N ILE A 74 4.93 -5.52 11.46
CA ILE A 74 5.32 -5.81 12.86
C ILE A 74 4.17 -5.44 13.80
N TYR A 75 3.52 -4.28 13.60
CA TYR A 75 2.35 -3.87 14.37
C TYR A 75 1.20 -4.86 14.25
N LEU A 76 0.80 -5.22 13.03
CA LEU A 76 -0.29 -6.15 12.78
C LEU A 76 -0.01 -7.54 13.35
N ASN A 77 1.23 -8.03 13.25
CA ASN A 77 1.65 -9.29 13.85
C ASN A 77 1.54 -9.25 15.38
N LYS A 78 2.01 -8.18 16.02
CA LYS A 78 1.90 -8.02 17.48
C LYS A 78 0.47 -7.91 17.98
N VAL A 79 -0.44 -7.32 17.20
CA VAL A 79 -1.86 -7.16 17.59
C VAL A 79 -2.67 -8.42 17.31
N ASN A 80 -2.44 -9.10 16.17
CA ASN A 80 -3.29 -10.20 15.71
C ASN A 80 -2.68 -11.59 15.95
N GLY A 81 -1.40 -11.69 16.30
CA GLY A 81 -0.68 -12.97 16.44
C GLY A 81 -0.52 -13.76 15.14
N GLN A 82 -0.67 -13.11 13.99
CA GLN A 82 -0.60 -13.74 12.67
C GLN A 82 0.72 -13.40 12.00
N ASP A 83 1.44 -14.44 11.56
CA ASP A 83 2.72 -14.29 10.86
C ASP A 83 2.52 -14.03 9.37
N ASP A 84 1.60 -14.75 8.72
CA ASP A 84 1.29 -14.58 7.29
C ASP A 84 0.17 -13.55 7.08
N LEU A 85 0.56 -12.35 6.64
CA LEU A 85 -0.31 -11.19 6.52
C LEU A 85 -0.38 -10.71 5.07
N ILE A 86 -1.56 -10.21 4.69
CA ILE A 86 -1.78 -9.54 3.40
C ILE A 86 -2.33 -8.14 3.69
N ILE A 87 -1.71 -7.13 3.11
CA ILE A 87 -2.16 -5.74 3.17
C ILE A 87 -2.44 -5.21 1.76
N GLY A 88 -3.39 -4.30 1.64
CA GLY A 88 -3.66 -3.55 0.43
C GLY A 88 -2.71 -2.36 0.29
N MET A 89 -2.22 -2.15 -0.92
CA MET A 89 -1.35 -1.02 -1.26
C MET A 89 -1.90 -0.30 -2.49
N PRO A 90 -2.47 0.90 -2.35
CA PRO A 90 -2.92 1.68 -3.50
C PRO A 90 -1.74 2.00 -4.41
N VAL A 91 -1.93 1.79 -5.70
CA VAL A 91 -0.93 2.09 -6.74
C VAL A 91 -1.55 3.01 -7.78
N LEU A 92 -0.86 4.09 -8.11
CA LEU A 92 -1.38 5.12 -9.02
C LEU A 92 -1.50 4.63 -10.46
N ASN A 93 -0.69 3.63 -10.87
CA ASN A 93 -0.54 3.15 -12.25
C ASN A 93 -0.28 4.25 -13.31
N ARG A 94 0.22 5.42 -12.90
CA ARG A 94 0.57 6.56 -13.77
C ARG A 94 2.03 6.53 -14.25
N ALA A 95 2.54 5.36 -14.63
CA ALA A 95 3.95 5.19 -14.96
C ALA A 95 4.33 5.75 -16.35
N GLY A 96 3.40 5.77 -17.32
CA GLY A 96 3.66 6.28 -18.66
C GLY A 96 3.40 7.78 -18.82
N LYS A 97 4.01 8.38 -19.86
CA LYS A 97 3.96 9.82 -20.13
C LYS A 97 2.54 10.31 -20.43
N ASN A 98 1.70 9.46 -21.02
CA ASN A 98 0.32 9.79 -21.36
C ASN A 98 -0.58 9.72 -20.11
N GLU A 99 -0.35 8.75 -19.24
CA GLU A 99 -1.16 8.47 -18.04
C GLU A 99 -1.00 9.54 -16.94
N LYS A 100 0.12 10.28 -16.94
CA LYS A 100 0.34 11.39 -15.99
C LYS A 100 -0.63 12.55 -16.17
N ASN A 101 -1.09 12.79 -17.40
CA ASN A 101 -1.90 13.96 -17.74
C ASN A 101 -3.41 13.64 -17.88
N ILE A 102 -3.81 12.38 -17.66
CA ILE A 102 -5.21 11.97 -17.75
C ILE A 102 -5.94 12.30 -16.44
N VAL A 103 -7.00 13.08 -16.54
CA VAL A 103 -8.00 13.23 -15.47
C VAL A 103 -8.89 11.98 -15.50
N GLY A 104 -8.83 11.16 -14.44
CA GLY A 104 -9.56 9.90 -14.35
C GLY A 104 -9.05 8.97 -13.25
N MET A 105 -9.85 7.95 -12.92
CA MET A 105 -9.51 6.93 -11.92
C MET A 105 -8.58 5.88 -12.56
N LEU A 106 -7.29 5.98 -12.27
CA LEU A 106 -6.26 5.03 -12.70
C LEU A 106 -5.69 4.21 -11.54
N THR A 107 -6.09 4.56 -10.30
CA THR A 107 -5.65 3.86 -9.09
C THR A 107 -6.13 2.43 -9.10
N SER A 108 -5.20 1.49 -8.94
CA SER A 108 -5.50 0.10 -8.58
C SER A 108 -5.06 -0.14 -7.14
N THR A 109 -5.40 -1.31 -6.60
CA THR A 109 -4.85 -1.77 -5.32
C THR A 109 -4.02 -3.02 -5.57
N MET A 110 -2.81 -3.04 -5.04
CA MET A 110 -1.90 -4.18 -5.13
C MET A 110 -1.94 -4.93 -3.79
N PRO A 111 -2.28 -6.24 -3.76
CA PRO A 111 -2.15 -7.03 -2.56
C PRO A 111 -0.67 -7.30 -2.31
N PHE A 112 -0.22 -7.04 -1.10
CA PHE A 112 1.14 -7.31 -0.68
C PHE A 112 1.09 -8.31 0.46
N ARG A 113 1.67 -9.50 0.25
CA ARG A 113 1.73 -10.59 1.22
C ARG A 113 3.17 -10.79 1.68
N HIS A 114 3.35 -10.87 2.99
CA HIS A 114 4.63 -11.17 3.62
C HIS A 114 4.42 -11.94 4.93
N THR A 115 5.39 -12.79 5.27
CA THR A 115 5.42 -13.50 6.55
C THR A 115 6.33 -12.78 7.53
N VAL A 116 5.87 -12.53 8.75
CA VAL A 116 6.67 -12.01 9.85
C VAL A 116 7.37 -13.18 10.52
N ASP A 117 8.69 -13.17 10.52
CA ASP A 117 9.51 -14.15 11.23
C ASP A 117 10.02 -13.51 12.52
N SER A 118 9.61 -14.04 13.66
CA SER A 118 9.93 -13.49 14.98
C SER A 118 11.40 -13.66 15.37
N GLU A 119 12.12 -14.57 14.72
CA GLU A 119 13.55 -14.79 14.93
C GLU A 119 14.41 -13.87 14.04
N MET A 120 13.80 -13.20 13.04
CA MET A 120 14.51 -12.29 12.14
C MET A 120 14.75 -10.93 12.78
N THR A 121 15.93 -10.35 12.56
CA THR A 121 16.19 -8.98 13.01
C THR A 121 15.29 -7.98 12.30
N VAL A 122 14.89 -6.90 12.98
CA VAL A 122 14.07 -5.83 12.38
C VAL A 122 14.75 -5.24 11.13
N LEU A 123 16.08 -5.13 11.14
CA LEU A 123 16.85 -4.63 10.02
C LEU A 123 16.72 -5.52 8.78
N ASP A 124 16.89 -6.83 8.95
CA ASP A 124 16.78 -7.79 7.86
C ASP A 124 15.35 -7.89 7.34
N PHE A 125 14.37 -7.77 8.25
CA PHE A 125 12.96 -7.73 7.90
C PHE A 125 12.64 -6.52 7.01
N ILE A 126 13.10 -5.31 7.36
CA ILE A 126 12.91 -4.10 6.55
C ILE A 126 13.54 -4.26 5.15
N LYS A 127 14.75 -4.82 5.06
CA LYS A 127 15.40 -5.11 3.77
C LYS A 127 14.65 -6.16 2.96
N GLY A 128 14.10 -7.19 3.62
CA GLY A 128 13.20 -8.18 3.03
C GLY A 128 11.97 -7.54 2.41
N ILE A 129 11.28 -6.70 3.18
CA ILE A 129 10.11 -5.93 2.72
C ILE A 129 10.47 -5.07 1.51
N ASN A 130 11.60 -4.34 1.53
CA ASN A 130 12.01 -3.51 0.40
C ASN A 130 12.24 -4.34 -0.89
N ARG A 131 12.93 -5.49 -0.78
CA ARG A 131 13.13 -6.39 -1.93
C ARG A 131 11.82 -6.91 -2.48
N GLU A 132 10.90 -7.31 -1.61
CA GLU A 132 9.60 -7.84 -2.03
C GLU A 132 8.72 -6.75 -2.64
N LEU A 133 8.76 -5.52 -2.11
CA LEU A 133 8.07 -4.37 -2.70
C LEU A 133 8.53 -4.11 -4.14
N VAL A 134 9.83 -4.12 -4.39
CA VAL A 134 10.38 -3.96 -5.75
C VAL A 134 9.85 -5.04 -6.70
N ARG A 135 9.80 -6.30 -6.25
CA ARG A 135 9.25 -7.41 -7.05
C ARG A 135 7.76 -7.21 -7.35
N CYS A 136 6.96 -6.90 -6.34
CA CYS A 136 5.52 -6.65 -6.50
C CYS A 136 5.24 -5.44 -7.39
N TYR A 137 5.99 -4.35 -7.25
CA TYR A 137 5.84 -3.14 -8.07
C TYR A 137 6.13 -3.38 -9.55
N TYR A 138 7.03 -4.29 -9.87
CA TYR A 138 7.25 -4.71 -11.24
C TYR A 138 5.94 -5.27 -11.83
N HIS A 139 5.15 -6.00 -11.05
CA HIS A 139 3.90 -6.63 -11.50
C HIS A 139 2.61 -5.84 -11.15
N GLN A 140 2.72 -4.57 -10.70
CA GLN A 140 1.59 -3.77 -10.20
C GLN A 140 0.46 -3.48 -11.21
N LYS A 141 0.74 -3.62 -12.51
CA LYS A 141 -0.22 -3.32 -13.58
C LYS A 141 -1.33 -4.38 -13.69
N TYR A 142 -1.12 -5.56 -13.11
CA TYR A 142 -2.10 -6.62 -13.16
C TYR A 142 -3.31 -6.28 -12.27
N PRO A 143 -4.53 -6.21 -12.83
CA PRO A 143 -5.69 -5.69 -12.10
C PRO A 143 -6.10 -6.60 -10.95
N TYR A 144 -6.42 -5.99 -9.80
CA TYR A 144 -6.86 -6.73 -8.62
C TYR A 144 -8.13 -7.56 -8.86
N ASP A 145 -9.12 -6.99 -9.55
CA ASP A 145 -10.38 -7.68 -9.84
C ASP A 145 -10.18 -8.92 -10.71
N VAL A 146 -9.15 -8.91 -11.56
CA VAL A 146 -8.77 -10.08 -12.37
C VAL A 146 -8.09 -11.12 -11.50
N LEU A 147 -7.20 -10.72 -10.58
CA LEU A 147 -6.58 -11.63 -9.60
C LEU A 147 -7.63 -12.34 -8.73
N VAL A 148 -8.60 -11.60 -8.20
CA VAL A 148 -9.68 -12.13 -7.36
C VAL A 148 -10.48 -13.20 -8.11
N LYS A 149 -10.74 -12.98 -9.41
CA LYS A 149 -11.41 -13.95 -10.29
C LYS A 149 -10.53 -15.17 -10.57
N ASP A 150 -9.27 -14.97 -10.92
CA ASP A 150 -8.31 -16.05 -11.22
C ASP A 150 -8.09 -16.98 -10.01
N LEU A 151 -8.08 -16.42 -8.79
CA LEU A 151 -7.95 -17.19 -7.54
C LEU A 151 -9.25 -17.86 -7.09
N GLU A 152 -10.37 -17.55 -7.74
CA GLU A 152 -11.72 -18.02 -7.41
C GLU A 152 -12.12 -17.76 -5.94
N LEU A 153 -11.75 -16.60 -5.39
CA LEU A 153 -11.90 -16.28 -3.96
C LEU A 153 -13.31 -16.53 -3.43
N LYS A 154 -14.34 -16.05 -4.16
CA LYS A 154 -15.75 -16.24 -3.80
C LYS A 154 -16.13 -17.71 -3.69
N LYS A 155 -15.70 -18.55 -4.64
CA LYS A 155 -15.97 -20.01 -4.60
C LYS A 155 -15.30 -20.69 -3.42
N LYS A 156 -14.15 -20.18 -2.98
CA LYS A 156 -13.40 -20.65 -1.80
C LYS A 156 -13.90 -20.05 -0.48
N GLY A 157 -14.92 -19.19 -0.53
CA GLY A 157 -15.52 -18.54 0.64
C GLY A 157 -14.69 -17.39 1.23
N TYR A 158 -13.82 -16.77 0.44
CA TYR A 158 -13.10 -15.54 0.81
C TYR A 158 -13.87 -14.32 0.32
N GLY A 159 -13.94 -13.28 1.15
CA GLY A 159 -14.43 -11.97 0.75
C GLY A 159 -13.42 -11.21 -0.11
N ASP A 160 -12.23 -10.97 0.47
CA ASP A 160 -11.08 -10.33 -0.16
C ASP A 160 -9.76 -11.01 0.25
N LEU A 161 -8.65 -10.60 -0.38
CA LEU A 161 -7.31 -10.99 0.07
C LEU A 161 -6.84 -10.20 1.30
N PHE A 162 -7.31 -8.97 1.51
CA PHE A 162 -6.90 -8.10 2.60
C PHE A 162 -8.07 -7.25 3.11
N ASP A 163 -8.00 -6.84 4.37
CA ASP A 163 -8.99 -5.95 5.03
C ASP A 163 -8.36 -4.65 5.51
N THR A 164 -7.05 -4.49 5.26
CA THR A 164 -6.22 -3.46 5.85
C THR A 164 -5.31 -2.87 4.80
N CYS A 165 -5.02 -1.58 4.90
CA CYS A 165 -4.40 -0.83 3.82
C CYS A 165 -3.31 0.10 4.35
N ILE A 166 -2.21 0.20 3.63
CA ILE A 166 -1.19 1.23 3.85
C ILE A 166 -1.01 2.04 2.56
N ASN A 167 -0.93 3.36 2.70
CA ASN A 167 -0.74 4.28 1.59
C ASN A 167 0.35 5.29 1.92
N TYR A 168 1.15 5.65 0.93
CA TYR A 168 2.23 6.61 1.06
C TYR A 168 2.06 7.72 0.06
N TYR A 169 1.84 8.93 0.56
CA TYR A 169 1.67 10.10 -0.24
C TYR A 169 2.92 10.99 -0.17
N ASN A 170 3.70 10.97 -1.25
CA ASN A 170 4.83 11.87 -1.49
C ASN A 170 4.53 12.94 -2.56
N THR A 171 3.24 13.20 -2.79
CA THR A 171 2.78 14.22 -3.74
C THR A 171 3.21 15.61 -3.27
N LYS A 172 3.87 16.36 -4.17
CA LYS A 172 4.09 17.80 -3.98
C LYS A 172 2.84 18.53 -4.44
N LEU A 173 2.07 19.04 -3.48
CA LEU A 173 0.89 19.83 -3.76
C LEU A 173 1.28 21.27 -4.14
N PRO A 174 0.57 21.90 -5.09
CA PRO A 174 0.84 23.28 -5.46
C PRO A 174 0.58 24.19 -4.26
N THR A 175 1.48 25.14 -4.01
CA THR A 175 1.35 26.13 -2.92
C THR A 175 0.94 27.51 -3.43
N GLU A 176 0.79 27.66 -4.75
CA GLU A 176 0.43 28.91 -5.39
C GLU A 176 -0.37 28.64 -6.67
N ILE A 177 -1.34 29.50 -6.98
CA ILE A 177 -2.04 29.58 -8.26
C ILE A 177 -2.07 31.04 -8.70
N ASN A 178 -1.52 31.35 -9.88
CA ASN A 178 -1.50 32.70 -10.46
C ASN A 178 -0.99 33.80 -9.51
N GLY A 179 0.14 33.60 -8.81
CA GLY A 179 0.66 34.57 -7.85
C GLY A 179 -0.03 34.54 -6.48
N THR A 180 -1.09 33.75 -6.31
CA THR A 180 -1.87 33.69 -5.08
C THR A 180 -1.48 32.45 -4.27
N PRO A 181 -1.00 32.60 -3.03
CA PRO A 181 -0.74 31.47 -2.14
C PRO A 181 -2.01 30.64 -1.91
N ILE A 182 -1.87 29.31 -1.92
CA ILE A 182 -2.97 28.39 -1.64
C ILE A 182 -2.58 27.38 -0.56
N GLU A 183 -3.56 26.97 0.24
CA GLU A 183 -3.44 25.87 1.19
C GLU A 183 -4.22 24.65 0.67
N ASN A 184 -3.68 23.45 0.88
CA ASN A 184 -4.33 22.21 0.48
C ASN A 184 -4.82 21.48 1.73
N GLU A 185 -6.13 21.29 1.83
CA GLU A 185 -6.76 20.56 2.93
C GLU A 185 -7.44 19.28 2.46
N GLU A 186 -7.15 18.18 3.15
CA GLU A 186 -7.76 16.87 2.89
C GLU A 186 -8.86 16.57 3.91
N PHE A 187 -10.11 16.61 3.43
CA PHE A 187 -11.29 16.34 4.26
C PHE A 187 -11.51 14.84 4.44
N TYR A 188 -11.76 14.44 5.69
CA TYR A 188 -12.17 13.08 6.01
C TYR A 188 -13.69 12.97 6.06
N ASN A 189 -14.24 12.11 5.21
CA ASN A 189 -15.68 11.90 5.07
C ASN A 189 -16.30 10.99 6.15
N ARG A 190 -15.53 10.62 7.19
CA ARG A 190 -15.96 9.72 8.29
C ARG A 190 -16.30 8.29 7.87
N ASN A 191 -15.91 7.89 6.66
CA ASN A 191 -16.13 6.54 6.15
C ASN A 191 -14.82 5.87 5.76
N GLN A 192 -14.74 4.56 5.96
CA GLN A 192 -13.63 3.71 5.60
C GLN A 192 -14.13 2.29 5.32
N ILE A 193 -13.65 1.69 4.22
CA ILE A 193 -14.00 0.32 3.82
C ILE A 193 -13.00 -0.72 4.38
N TYR A 194 -11.77 -0.30 4.67
CA TYR A 194 -10.77 -1.13 5.35
C TYR A 194 -10.99 -1.11 6.87
N SER A 195 -10.77 -2.24 7.55
CA SER A 195 -10.80 -2.28 9.01
C SER A 195 -9.77 -1.31 9.62
N ILE A 196 -8.61 -1.16 8.98
CA ILE A 196 -7.60 -0.15 9.30
C ILE A 196 -6.98 0.38 8.01
N GLN A 197 -6.81 1.70 7.91
CA GLN A 197 -5.99 2.33 6.88
C GLN A 197 -4.92 3.21 7.54
N LEU A 198 -3.65 2.97 7.22
CA LEU A 198 -2.53 3.83 7.57
C LEU A 198 -2.16 4.70 6.36
N ILE A 199 -2.09 6.01 6.54
CA ILE A 199 -1.72 6.95 5.48
C ILE A 199 -0.51 7.74 5.94
N ILE A 200 0.62 7.55 5.26
CA ILE A 200 1.84 8.30 5.52
C ILE A 200 1.91 9.46 4.52
N ARG A 201 1.89 10.69 5.03
CA ARG A 201 2.00 11.91 4.22
C ARG A 201 3.34 12.56 4.43
N GLU A 202 4.08 12.80 3.35
CA GLU A 202 5.35 13.52 3.37
C GLU A 202 5.17 15.04 3.19
N TRP A 203 3.93 15.52 3.06
CA TRP A 203 3.64 16.95 3.19
C TRP A 203 3.03 17.25 4.55
N SER A 204 3.55 18.29 5.18
CA SER A 204 2.92 18.95 6.30
C SER A 204 3.25 20.43 6.24
N ARG A 205 2.42 21.26 6.87
CA ARG A 205 2.72 22.69 7.06
C ARG A 205 4.06 22.92 7.78
N LEU A 206 4.56 21.90 8.49
CA LEU A 206 5.76 21.93 9.31
C LEU A 206 6.96 21.20 8.69
N GLY A 207 6.80 20.46 7.58
CA GLY A 207 7.85 19.72 6.87
C GLY A 207 8.01 18.22 7.22
N GLY A 208 7.49 17.77 8.36
CA GLY A 208 7.59 16.37 8.83
C GLY A 208 6.50 15.44 8.31
N PHE A 209 6.65 14.14 8.55
CA PHE A 209 5.63 13.13 8.21
C PHE A 209 4.36 13.32 9.05
N ASN A 210 3.18 13.11 8.43
CA ASN A 210 1.94 12.87 9.15
C ASN A 210 1.47 11.42 8.93
N LEU A 211 1.18 10.73 10.03
CA LEU A 211 0.62 9.37 10.06
C LEU A 211 -0.87 9.40 10.38
#